data_AF-A0A6U5DI17-F1
#
_entry.id   AF-A0A6U5DI17-F1
#
_cell.length_a   1.000
_cell.length_b   1.000
_cell.length_c   1.000
_cell.angle_alpha   90.00
_cell.angle_beta   90.00
_cell.angle_gamma   90.00
#
_symmetry.space_group_name_H-M   'P 1'
#
loop_
_entity.id
_entity.type
_entity.pdbx_description
1 polymer ?
#
loop_
_entity_poly.entity_id
_entity_poly.type
_entity_poly.pdbx_seq_one_letter_code
_entity_poly.pdbx_strand_id
1 'polypeptide(L)'
;MGDYVDRGYYSLETVTLLIALKVRYKHRITILRGNHESRQITQVYGFYDECLRKYGNANVWKYFTDTFDYLPMTAVVADKIFCLHGGLSPSIDTLDHARNLDRVQEVPHEGPMCDLVWSDPDDRVGWGISPRGAGYTFGQDITEQFTHINGLSFIARAHQLVMEGYQWQHNKSVVTIFSAPNYCYRCGNQAAIMEIDDSVESCSKETIHDHCRFSQFDPAPRDESWHKSPRTPDYFL
;
A
#
# COMPACT_ATOMS: atom_id res chain seq x y z
N MET A 1 -2.25 1.14 2.55
CA MET A 1 -3.11 0.61 1.47
C MET A 1 -2.45 -0.67 1.01
N GLY A 2 -2.48 -1.73 1.84
CA GLY A 2 -1.46 -2.79 1.79
C GLY A 2 -0.27 -2.53 2.71
N ASP A 3 0.64 -3.51 2.76
CA ASP A 3 1.87 -3.58 3.57
C ASP A 3 1.61 -3.43 5.07
N TYR A 4 0.77 -4.33 5.60
CA TYR A 4 0.41 -4.40 7.02
C TYR A 4 1.34 -5.32 7.82
N VAL A 5 2.08 -6.18 7.13
CA VAL A 5 3.00 -7.17 7.69
C VAL A 5 4.43 -6.92 7.23
N ASP A 6 5.36 -7.70 7.80
CA ASP A 6 6.81 -7.63 7.60
C ASP A 6 7.48 -6.39 8.20
N ARG A 7 8.81 -6.51 8.34
CA ARG A 7 9.70 -5.55 9.00
C ARG A 7 9.36 -5.36 10.48
N GLY A 8 8.21 -4.82 10.85
CA GLY A 8 7.83 -4.56 12.24
C GLY A 8 7.79 -5.80 13.15
N TYR A 9 7.95 -5.60 14.46
CA TYR A 9 7.87 -6.67 15.48
C TYR A 9 6.45 -7.23 15.73
N TYR A 10 5.43 -6.54 15.23
CA TYR A 10 4.02 -6.73 15.58
C TYR A 10 3.14 -6.83 14.33
N SER A 11 3.63 -7.50 13.29
CA SER A 11 2.89 -7.71 12.04
C SER A 11 1.62 -8.52 12.31
N LEU A 12 1.74 -9.56 13.15
CA LEU A 12 0.63 -10.43 13.53
C LEU A 12 -0.48 -9.64 14.22
N GLU A 13 -0.17 -8.84 15.24
CA GLU A 13 -1.17 -8.05 15.96
C GLU A 13 -1.81 -7.01 15.04
N THR A 14 -1.00 -6.36 14.19
CA THR A 14 -1.46 -5.37 13.21
C THR A 14 -2.48 -5.98 12.25
N VAL A 15 -2.13 -7.06 11.55
CA VAL A 15 -3.01 -7.66 10.56
C VAL A 15 -4.23 -8.33 11.18
N THR A 16 -4.08 -8.91 12.38
CA THR A 16 -5.22 -9.47 13.14
C THR A 16 -6.23 -8.39 13.50
N LEU A 17 -5.78 -7.23 13.98
CA LEU A 17 -6.67 -6.11 14.30
C LEU A 17 -7.41 -5.61 13.05
N LEU A 18 -6.70 -5.41 11.94
CA LEU A 18 -7.30 -4.93 10.69
C LEU A 18 -8.35 -5.90 10.14
N ILE A 19 -8.07 -7.20 10.15
CA ILE A 19 -9.02 -8.23 9.72
C ILE A 19 -10.20 -8.32 10.70
N ALA A 20 -9.97 -8.25 12.02
CA ALA A 20 -11.06 -8.23 13.00
C ALA A 20 -11.99 -7.02 12.80
N LEU A 21 -11.42 -5.83 12.55
CA LEU A 21 -12.18 -4.64 12.19
C LEU A 21 -12.93 -4.82 10.87
N LYS A 22 -12.33 -5.47 9.86
CA LYS A 22 -12.99 -5.78 8.58
C LYS A 22 -14.16 -6.73 8.77
N VAL A 23 -14.03 -7.76 9.59
CA VAL A 23 -15.13 -8.69 9.89
C VAL A 23 -16.24 -7.95 10.65
N ARG A 24 -15.89 -7.16 11.67
CA ARG A 24 -16.86 -6.47 12.53
C ARG A 24 -17.56 -5.29 11.85
N TYR A 25 -16.86 -4.56 11.00
CA TYR A 25 -17.30 -3.32 10.36
C TYR A 25 -17.05 -3.35 8.85
N LYS A 26 -17.51 -4.41 8.18
CA LYS A 26 -17.24 -4.70 6.75
C LYS A 26 -17.45 -3.55 5.76
N HIS A 27 -18.35 -2.61 6.06
CA HIS A 27 -18.67 -1.46 5.21
C HIS A 27 -17.94 -0.15 5.61
N ARG A 28 -17.18 -0.16 6.71
CA ARG A 28 -16.45 1.02 7.22
C ARG A 28 -14.95 0.94 7.03
N ILE A 29 -14.43 -0.24 6.70
CA ILE A 29 -13.01 -0.45 6.45
C ILE A 29 -12.83 -1.29 5.19
N THR A 30 -11.92 -0.83 4.33
CA THR A 30 -11.44 -1.56 3.16
C THR A 30 -9.95 -1.75 3.35
N ILE A 31 -9.52 -3.00 3.24
CA ILE A 31 -8.12 -3.41 3.31
C ILE A 31 -7.72 -3.84 1.91
N LEU A 32 -6.67 -3.22 1.37
CA LEU A 32 -6.15 -3.54 0.03
C LEU A 32 -4.92 -4.42 0.17
N ARG A 33 -4.61 -5.20 -0.87
CA ARG A 33 -3.41 -6.03 -0.92
C ARG A 33 -2.18 -5.16 -1.23
N GLY A 34 -1.14 -5.26 -0.42
CA GLY A 34 0.19 -4.75 -0.73
C GLY A 34 1.10 -5.85 -1.28
N ASN A 35 2.32 -5.49 -1.64
CA ASN A 35 3.29 -6.48 -2.12
C ASN A 35 3.80 -7.37 -0.97
N HIS A 36 3.71 -6.91 0.29
CA HIS A 36 4.05 -7.71 1.47
C HIS A 36 2.96 -8.71 1.88
N GLU A 37 1.71 -8.58 1.40
CA GLU A 37 0.68 -9.61 1.57
C GLU A 37 0.84 -10.77 0.56
N SER A 38 2.04 -11.34 0.53
CA SER A 38 2.54 -12.37 -0.39
C SER A 38 3.31 -13.44 0.37
N ARG A 39 3.17 -14.72 -0.02
CA ARG A 39 3.90 -15.83 0.60
C ARG A 39 5.41 -15.67 0.45
N GLN A 40 5.88 -15.31 -0.74
CA GLN A 40 7.31 -15.19 -1.01
C GLN A 40 7.96 -14.06 -0.22
N ILE A 41 7.29 -12.90 -0.16
CA ILE A 41 7.82 -11.73 0.53
C ILE A 41 7.82 -11.96 2.06
N THR A 42 6.74 -12.51 2.61
CA THR A 42 6.64 -12.75 4.07
C THR A 42 7.60 -13.81 4.61
N GLN A 43 8.10 -14.71 3.76
CA GLN A 43 9.15 -15.65 4.12
C GLN A 43 10.52 -15.00 4.30
N VAL A 44 10.75 -13.84 3.67
CA VAL A 44 12.05 -13.16 3.68
C VAL A 44 12.05 -11.98 4.65
N TYR A 45 10.94 -11.25 4.77
CA TYR A 45 10.90 -9.96 5.46
C TYR A 45 10.27 -9.99 6.86
N GLY A 46 9.99 -11.18 7.39
CA GLY A 46 9.86 -11.42 8.84
C GLY A 46 8.51 -11.94 9.32
N PHE A 47 7.43 -11.81 8.57
CA PHE A 47 6.11 -12.24 9.06
C PHE A 47 6.01 -13.75 9.27
N TYR A 48 6.66 -14.55 8.41
CA TYR A 48 6.76 -16.01 8.60
C TYR A 48 7.43 -16.34 9.94
N ASP A 49 8.61 -15.77 10.19
CA ASP A 49 9.37 -16.00 11.43
C ASP A 49 8.63 -15.48 12.67
N GLU A 50 7.92 -14.36 12.55
CA GLU A 50 7.08 -13.82 13.61
C GLU A 50 5.97 -14.81 14.00
N CYS A 51 5.25 -15.34 13.00
CA CYS A 51 4.20 -16.33 13.22
C CYS A 51 4.75 -17.63 13.84
N LEU A 52 5.86 -18.14 13.29
CA LEU A 52 6.50 -19.36 13.77
C LEU A 52 6.97 -19.20 15.22
N ARG A 53 7.58 -18.07 15.56
CA ARG A 53 8.03 -17.77 16.92
C ARG A 53 6.87 -17.65 17.92
N LYS A 54 5.75 -17.03 17.52
CA LYS A 54 4.62 -16.78 18.43
C LYS A 54 3.71 -17.99 18.63
N TYR A 55 3.58 -18.87 17.64
CA TYR A 55 2.67 -20.03 17.68
C TYR A 55 3.35 -21.41 17.64
N GLY A 56 4.67 -21.46 17.43
CA GLY A 56 5.45 -22.70 17.38
C GLY A 56 5.21 -23.56 16.13
N ASN A 57 4.44 -23.08 15.14
CA ASN A 57 4.21 -23.74 13.86
C ASN A 57 3.79 -22.74 12.77
N ALA A 58 3.75 -23.19 11.52
CA ALA A 58 3.45 -22.34 10.36
C ALA A 58 1.95 -22.18 10.03
N ASN A 59 1.03 -22.77 10.80
CA ASN A 59 -0.40 -22.75 10.45
C ASN A 59 -0.98 -21.35 10.42
N VAL A 60 -0.60 -20.49 11.39
CA VAL A 60 -1.09 -19.11 11.45
C VAL A 60 -0.63 -18.31 10.23
N TRP A 61 0.64 -18.43 9.85
CA TRP A 61 1.15 -17.82 8.61
C TRP A 61 0.40 -18.34 7.37
N LYS A 62 0.14 -19.65 7.29
CA LYS A 62 -0.64 -20.25 6.21
C LYS A 62 -2.05 -19.65 6.15
N TYR A 63 -2.75 -19.53 7.27
CA TYR A 63 -4.11 -18.96 7.30
C TYR A 63 -4.14 -17.50 6.87
N PHE A 64 -3.16 -16.69 7.28
CA PHE A 64 -3.07 -15.29 6.83
C PHE A 64 -2.73 -15.18 5.36
N THR A 65 -1.75 -15.93 4.86
CA THR A 65 -1.38 -15.90 3.44
C THR A 65 -2.49 -16.44 2.52
N ASP A 66 -3.21 -17.48 2.94
CA ASP A 66 -4.42 -17.93 2.23
C ASP A 66 -5.53 -16.85 2.26
N THR A 67 -5.61 -16.04 3.32
CA THR A 67 -6.54 -14.89 3.39
C THR A 67 -6.09 -13.73 2.50
N PHE A 68 -4.78 -13.51 2.35
CA PHE A 68 -4.24 -12.42 1.54
C PHE A 68 -4.63 -12.51 0.06
N ASP A 69 -4.81 -13.73 -0.45
CA ASP A 69 -5.28 -13.96 -1.83
C ASP A 69 -6.68 -13.36 -2.10
N TYR A 70 -7.49 -13.14 -1.06
CA TYR A 70 -8.83 -12.57 -1.22
C TYR A 70 -8.86 -11.03 -1.11
N LEU A 71 -7.76 -10.40 -0.70
CA LEU A 71 -7.70 -8.95 -0.55
C LEU A 71 -7.86 -8.25 -1.90
N PRO A 72 -8.74 -7.24 -2.01
CA PRO A 72 -8.86 -6.42 -3.22
C PRO A 72 -7.53 -5.76 -3.59
N MET A 73 -7.23 -5.71 -4.88
CA MET A 73 -6.02 -5.06 -5.40
C MET A 73 -6.13 -3.54 -5.41
N THR A 74 -7.34 -3.03 -5.67
CA THR A 74 -7.61 -1.61 -5.86
C THR A 74 -8.96 -1.23 -5.25
N ALA A 75 -9.17 0.07 -5.05
CA ALA A 75 -10.47 0.66 -4.70
C ALA A 75 -10.69 1.94 -5.50
N VAL A 76 -11.95 2.33 -5.67
CA VAL A 76 -12.34 3.65 -6.18
C VAL A 76 -13.16 4.34 -5.12
N VAL A 77 -12.79 5.57 -4.78
CA VAL A 77 -13.48 6.40 -3.79
C VAL A 77 -14.20 7.55 -4.50
N ALA A 78 -15.50 7.71 -4.21
CA ALA A 78 -16.38 8.73 -4.76
C ALA A 78 -16.33 8.84 -6.30
N ASP A 79 -16.11 7.72 -6.99
CA ASP A 79 -15.93 7.62 -8.45
C ASP A 79 -14.84 8.54 -9.05
N LYS A 80 -13.94 9.06 -8.21
CA LYS A 80 -12.95 10.07 -8.60
C LYS A 80 -11.52 9.71 -8.25
N ILE A 81 -11.31 8.93 -7.19
CA ILE A 81 -9.96 8.66 -6.67
C ILE A 81 -9.68 7.17 -6.79
N PHE A 82 -8.65 6.82 -7.55
CA PHE A 82 -8.22 5.44 -7.70
C PHE A 82 -7.14 5.11 -6.69
N CYS A 83 -7.41 4.13 -5.83
CA CYS A 83 -6.57 3.74 -4.72
C CYS A 83 -5.96 2.36 -4.96
N LEU A 84 -4.66 2.23 -4.75
CA LEU A 84 -3.91 0.97 -4.84
C LEU A 84 -2.64 1.03 -4.00
N HIS A 85 -1.92 -0.08 -3.87
CA HIS A 85 -0.68 -0.09 -3.12
C HIS A 85 0.49 0.49 -3.93
N GLY A 86 0.78 -0.16 -5.05
CA GLY A 86 1.86 0.13 -5.98
C GLY A 86 1.51 1.28 -6.92
N GLY A 87 1.35 0.96 -8.19
CA GLY A 87 1.14 1.95 -9.23
C GLY A 87 0.49 1.37 -10.47
N LEU A 88 0.52 2.12 -11.56
CA LEU A 88 -0.12 1.70 -12.80
C LEU A 88 0.61 0.53 -13.46
N SER A 89 -0.09 -0.16 -14.36
CA SER A 89 0.44 -1.24 -15.20
C SER A 89 0.31 -0.87 -16.68
N PRO A 90 1.32 -1.18 -17.53
CA PRO A 90 1.19 -1.04 -18.98
C PRO A 90 0.16 -2.02 -19.58
N SER A 91 -0.34 -2.98 -18.80
CA SER A 91 -1.38 -3.94 -19.21
C SER A 91 -2.79 -3.54 -18.74
N ILE A 92 -2.96 -2.40 -18.06
CA ILE A 92 -4.23 -1.95 -17.50
C ILE A 92 -4.53 -0.52 -17.97
N ASP A 93 -5.32 -0.40 -19.03
CA ASP A 93 -5.80 0.91 -19.51
C ASP A 93 -7.06 1.39 -18.79
N THR A 94 -7.89 0.45 -18.30
CA THR A 94 -9.22 0.76 -17.74
C THR A 94 -9.45 0.16 -16.36
N LEU A 95 -10.38 0.75 -15.60
CA LEU A 95 -10.86 0.19 -14.35
C LEU A 95 -11.45 -1.22 -14.52
N ASP A 96 -12.04 -1.52 -15.68
CA ASP A 96 -12.59 -2.85 -15.96
C ASP A 96 -11.49 -3.91 -16.14
N HIS A 97 -10.34 -3.55 -16.72
CA HIS A 97 -9.19 -4.46 -16.75
C HIS A 97 -8.74 -4.83 -15.32
N ALA A 98 -8.69 -3.85 -14.41
CA ALA A 98 -8.35 -4.12 -13.01
C ALA A 98 -9.44 -4.94 -12.28
N ARG A 99 -10.73 -4.71 -12.56
CA ARG A 99 -11.85 -5.48 -11.97
C ARG A 99 -11.85 -6.95 -12.39
N ASN A 100 -11.42 -7.23 -13.62
CA ASN A 100 -11.43 -8.57 -14.21
C ASN A 100 -10.19 -9.42 -13.87
N LEU A 101 -9.25 -8.90 -13.08
CA LEU A 101 -8.12 -9.69 -12.61
C LEU A 101 -8.57 -10.84 -11.70
N ASP A 102 -8.11 -12.04 -12.02
CA ASP A 102 -8.20 -13.18 -11.10
C ASP A 102 -7.22 -12.96 -9.94
N ARG A 103 -7.69 -12.30 -8.88
CA ARG A 103 -6.84 -11.95 -7.74
C ARG A 103 -6.61 -13.09 -6.75
N VAL A 104 -7.40 -14.18 -6.81
CA VAL A 104 -7.39 -15.24 -5.79
C VAL A 104 -6.26 -16.23 -6.06
N GLN A 105 -5.05 -15.70 -6.00
CA GLN A 105 -3.80 -16.40 -6.22
C GLN A 105 -2.66 -15.62 -5.56
N GLU A 106 -1.49 -16.26 -5.49
CA GLU A 106 -0.25 -15.59 -5.09
C GLU A 106 0.08 -14.45 -6.07
N VAL A 107 0.67 -13.36 -5.59
CA VAL A 107 1.15 -12.27 -6.46
C VAL A 107 2.19 -12.84 -7.45
N PRO A 108 1.94 -12.77 -8.77
CA PRO A 108 2.90 -13.26 -9.75
C PRO A 108 4.18 -12.41 -9.76
N HIS A 109 5.26 -12.92 -10.35
CA HIS A 109 6.50 -12.17 -10.52
C HIS A 109 6.40 -11.05 -11.57
N GLU A 110 5.45 -11.13 -12.50
CA GLU A 110 5.25 -10.17 -13.58
C GLU A 110 3.75 -10.04 -13.95
N GLY A 111 3.43 -9.04 -14.77
CA GLY A 111 2.09 -8.83 -15.28
C GLY A 111 1.21 -7.93 -14.39
N PRO A 112 -0.05 -7.72 -14.77
CA PRO A 112 -0.88 -6.63 -14.25
C PRO A 112 -1.09 -6.67 -12.74
N MET A 113 -1.22 -7.86 -12.15
CA MET A 113 -1.38 -8.02 -10.70
C MET A 113 -0.10 -7.67 -9.93
N CYS A 114 1.07 -8.00 -10.48
CA CYS A 114 2.37 -7.63 -9.93
C CYS A 114 2.55 -6.11 -9.96
N ASP A 115 2.30 -5.49 -11.12
CA ASP A 115 2.47 -4.06 -11.33
C ASP A 115 1.63 -3.22 -10.35
N LEU A 116 0.37 -3.61 -10.10
CA LEU A 116 -0.54 -2.89 -9.18
C LEU A 116 -0.01 -2.80 -7.74
N VAL A 117 0.92 -3.66 -7.33
CA VAL A 117 1.52 -3.66 -6.00
C VAL A 117 3.00 -3.29 -5.98
N TRP A 118 3.69 -3.25 -7.14
CA TRP A 118 5.13 -2.99 -7.22
C TRP A 118 5.52 -1.72 -7.99
N SER A 119 4.66 -1.20 -8.88
CA SER A 119 5.01 -0.06 -9.72
C SER A 119 5.12 1.26 -8.92
N ASP A 120 5.93 2.18 -9.43
CA ASP A 120 6.26 3.45 -8.80
C ASP A 120 6.13 4.64 -9.77
N PRO A 121 5.62 5.82 -9.33
CA PRO A 121 5.67 7.04 -10.13
C PRO A 121 7.12 7.53 -10.31
N ASP A 122 7.41 8.14 -11.46
CA ASP A 122 8.74 8.62 -11.85
C ASP A 122 8.63 9.91 -12.66
N ASP A 123 9.63 10.79 -12.55
CA ASP A 123 9.65 12.08 -13.26
C ASP A 123 9.94 11.91 -14.77
N ARG A 124 10.37 10.72 -15.19
CA ARG A 124 10.60 10.38 -16.60
C ARG A 124 9.29 10.15 -17.34
N VAL A 125 9.24 10.57 -18.60
CA VAL A 125 8.09 10.36 -19.48
C VAL A 125 7.98 8.88 -19.88
N GLY A 126 6.75 8.37 -19.93
CA GLY A 126 6.42 7.02 -20.36
C GLY A 126 6.65 5.96 -19.28
N TRP A 127 6.90 4.73 -19.73
CA TRP A 127 7.18 3.58 -18.85
C TRP A 127 8.69 3.33 -18.72
N GLY A 128 9.12 2.95 -17.53
CA GLY A 128 10.48 2.48 -17.25
C GLY A 128 10.48 1.14 -16.51
N ILE A 129 11.62 0.45 -16.52
CA ILE A 129 11.80 -0.78 -15.74
C ILE A 129 12.02 -0.39 -14.27
N SER A 130 11.25 -1.00 -13.36
CA SER A 130 11.40 -0.74 -11.93
C SER A 130 12.77 -1.20 -11.42
N PRO A 131 13.49 -0.37 -10.65
CA PRO A 131 14.76 -0.77 -10.03
C PRO A 131 14.57 -1.82 -8.92
N ARG A 132 13.32 -2.14 -8.54
CA ARG A 132 12.99 -3.17 -7.54
C ARG A 132 13.09 -4.59 -8.08
N GLY A 133 13.21 -4.76 -9.40
CA GLY A 133 13.18 -6.07 -10.05
C GLY A 133 11.77 -6.63 -10.28
N ALA A 134 10.72 -5.86 -9.97
CA ALA A 134 9.32 -6.17 -10.22
C ALA A 134 8.53 -4.87 -10.47
N GLY A 135 7.52 -4.93 -11.33
CA GLY A 135 6.73 -3.77 -11.75
C GLY A 135 7.47 -2.81 -12.69
N TYR A 136 6.86 -1.63 -12.87
CA TYR A 136 7.37 -0.57 -13.76
C TYR A 136 7.48 0.76 -13.02
N THR A 137 8.28 1.67 -13.58
CA THR A 137 8.09 3.10 -13.31
C THR A 137 7.17 3.72 -14.35
N PHE A 138 6.39 4.74 -13.96
CA PHE A 138 5.45 5.40 -14.86
C PHE A 138 5.49 6.92 -14.70
N GLY A 139 5.48 7.62 -15.84
CA GLY A 139 5.52 9.07 -15.91
C GLY A 139 4.18 9.77 -15.67
N GLN A 140 4.25 11.10 -15.64
CA GLN A 140 3.08 11.97 -15.57
C GLN A 140 2.12 11.76 -16.75
N ASP A 141 2.64 11.58 -17.97
CA ASP A 141 1.85 11.34 -19.18
C ASP A 141 0.97 10.08 -19.07
N ILE A 142 1.53 9.00 -18.51
CA ILE A 142 0.81 7.75 -18.26
C ILE A 142 -0.31 7.96 -17.23
N THR A 143 -0.03 8.73 -16.18
CA THR A 143 -1.02 9.05 -15.15
C THR A 143 -2.16 9.88 -15.71
N GLU A 144 -1.85 10.92 -16.49
CA GLU A 144 -2.84 11.80 -17.10
C GLU A 144 -3.72 11.03 -18.09
N GLN A 145 -3.12 10.17 -18.93
CA GLN A 145 -3.85 9.30 -19.84
C GLN A 145 -4.80 8.36 -19.08
N PHE A 146 -4.30 7.63 -18.08
CA PHE A 146 -5.11 6.69 -17.32
C PHE A 146 -6.26 7.39 -16.59
N THR A 147 -5.98 8.50 -15.91
CA THR A 147 -7.03 9.24 -15.19
C THR A 147 -8.05 9.86 -16.13
N HIS A 148 -7.64 10.34 -17.30
CA HIS A 148 -8.55 10.88 -18.32
C HIS A 148 -9.48 9.80 -18.88
N ILE A 149 -8.94 8.65 -19.30
CA ILE A 149 -9.72 7.54 -19.86
C ILE A 149 -10.77 7.03 -18.87
N ASN A 150 -10.40 6.98 -17.59
CA ASN A 150 -11.24 6.40 -16.54
C ASN A 150 -12.11 7.42 -15.80
N GLY A 151 -12.13 8.70 -16.22
CA GLY A 151 -12.90 9.74 -15.56
C GLY A 151 -12.46 10.04 -14.12
N LEU A 152 -11.22 9.71 -13.77
CA LEU A 152 -10.66 9.90 -12.44
C LEU A 152 -10.01 11.27 -12.30
N SER A 153 -9.93 11.75 -11.08
CA SER A 153 -9.23 12.98 -10.75
C SER A 153 -7.75 12.76 -10.47
N PHE A 154 -7.42 11.79 -9.60
CA PHE A 154 -6.03 11.44 -9.27
C PHE A 154 -5.93 10.01 -8.71
N ILE A 155 -4.69 9.56 -8.52
CA ILE A 155 -4.34 8.26 -7.96
C ILE A 155 -3.81 8.44 -6.53
N ALA A 156 -4.34 7.68 -5.57
CA ALA A 156 -3.80 7.59 -4.22
C ALA A 156 -3.10 6.24 -4.02
N ARG A 157 -1.83 6.27 -3.60
CA ARG A 157 -0.98 5.08 -3.53
C ARG A 157 -0.08 5.05 -2.29
N ALA A 158 0.57 3.91 -2.01
CA ALA A 158 1.45 3.70 -0.85
C ALA A 158 2.88 3.26 -1.23
N HIS A 159 3.37 2.08 -0.80
CA HIS A 159 4.67 1.42 -1.12
C HIS A 159 5.99 2.19 -0.92
N GLN A 160 6.11 3.43 -1.40
CA GLN A 160 7.31 4.26 -1.31
C GLN A 160 7.34 5.03 0.01
N LEU A 161 8.47 4.94 0.70
CA LEU A 161 8.75 5.81 1.84
C LEU A 161 8.93 7.24 1.33
N VAL A 162 8.22 8.17 1.98
CA VAL A 162 8.35 9.61 1.79
C VAL A 162 8.55 10.27 3.15
N MET A 163 9.49 11.21 3.26
CA MET A 163 9.96 11.72 4.55
C MET A 163 8.87 12.42 5.36
N GLU A 164 7.97 13.13 4.70
CA GLU A 164 6.88 13.87 5.33
C GLU A 164 5.62 13.00 5.52
N GLY A 165 5.69 11.70 5.23
CA GLY A 165 4.54 10.78 5.30
C GLY A 165 3.58 10.87 4.13
N TYR A 166 3.58 11.96 3.34
CA TYR A 166 2.91 12.02 2.04
C TYR A 166 3.69 12.87 1.03
N GLN A 167 3.44 12.66 -0.26
CA GLN A 167 4.03 13.44 -1.34
C GLN A 167 3.12 13.46 -2.56
N TRP A 168 2.86 14.66 -3.11
CA TRP A 168 2.23 14.82 -4.42
C TRP A 168 3.26 14.73 -5.54
N GLN A 169 2.91 14.04 -6.62
CA GLN A 169 3.70 13.85 -7.83
C GLN A 169 2.81 14.06 -9.08
N HIS A 170 3.43 14.15 -10.25
CA HIS A 170 2.75 14.26 -11.55
C HIS A 170 1.70 15.39 -11.58
N ASN A 171 2.11 16.59 -11.16
CA ASN A 171 1.25 17.77 -11.06
C ASN A 171 -0.04 17.51 -10.26
N LYS A 172 0.10 16.90 -9.08
CA LYS A 172 -1.00 16.48 -8.17
C LYS A 172 -1.93 15.40 -8.77
N SER A 173 -1.51 14.67 -9.79
CA SER A 173 -2.28 13.53 -10.32
C SER A 173 -1.96 12.21 -9.63
N VAL A 174 -0.90 12.16 -8.81
CA VAL A 174 -0.57 11.03 -7.93
C VAL A 174 -0.23 11.54 -6.54
N VAL A 175 -0.79 10.93 -5.49
CA VAL A 175 -0.33 11.11 -4.11
C VAL A 175 0.19 9.80 -3.55
N THR A 176 1.40 9.84 -3.02
CA THR A 176 1.99 8.78 -2.21
C THR A 176 1.70 9.06 -0.74
N ILE A 177 1.14 8.10 -0.02
CA ILE A 177 0.83 8.18 1.41
C ILE A 177 1.49 7.00 2.12
N PHE A 178 2.32 7.32 3.11
CA PHE A 178 3.08 6.36 3.89
C PHE A 178 2.75 6.50 5.38
N SER A 179 2.22 5.44 5.98
CA SER A 179 1.63 5.49 7.33
C SER A 179 2.48 4.79 8.42
N ALA A 180 3.75 4.48 8.14
CA ALA A 180 4.68 3.88 9.10
C ALA A 180 5.76 4.90 9.52
N PRO A 181 5.61 5.58 10.67
CA PRO A 181 6.55 6.63 11.08
C PRO A 181 7.84 6.01 11.63
N ASN A 182 8.96 6.70 11.42
CA ASN A 182 10.32 6.21 11.69
C ASN A 182 10.52 4.77 11.21
N TYR A 183 10.31 4.58 9.90
CA TYR A 183 10.29 3.26 9.29
C TYR A 183 11.55 2.46 9.62
N CYS A 184 11.36 1.18 9.91
CA CYS A 184 12.41 0.26 10.35
C CYS A 184 13.25 0.78 11.55
N TYR A 185 12.69 1.67 12.38
CA TYR A 185 13.37 2.29 13.52
C TYR A 185 14.60 3.14 13.16
N ARG A 186 14.77 3.50 11.88
CA ARG A 186 16.00 4.14 11.37
C ARG A 186 15.77 5.25 10.36
N CYS A 187 14.65 5.25 9.63
CA CYS A 187 14.46 6.18 8.53
C CYS A 187 14.11 7.61 8.97
N GLY A 188 13.57 7.79 10.19
CA GLY A 188 13.25 9.11 10.72
C GLY A 188 12.13 9.88 9.99
N ASN A 189 11.38 9.23 9.10
CA ASN A 189 10.24 9.83 8.41
C ASN A 189 9.04 10.03 9.33
N GLN A 190 8.23 11.04 9.05
CA GLN A 190 6.86 11.12 9.53
C GLN A 190 5.97 10.12 8.79
N ALA A 191 4.79 9.88 9.34
CA ALA A 191 3.71 9.19 8.65
C ALA A 191 2.55 10.13 8.39
N ALA A 192 1.68 9.79 7.44
CA ALA A 192 0.47 10.56 7.20
C ALA A 192 -0.75 9.66 6.94
N ILE A 193 -1.92 10.25 7.15
CA ILE A 193 -3.21 9.79 6.62
C ILE A 193 -3.82 10.91 5.76
N MET A 194 -4.60 10.53 4.75
CA MET A 194 -5.39 11.45 3.94
C MET A 194 -6.87 11.26 4.30
N GLU A 195 -7.49 12.33 4.75
CA GLU A 195 -8.92 12.44 5.03
C GLU A 195 -9.61 13.09 3.84
N ILE A 196 -10.75 12.51 3.46
CA ILE A 196 -11.63 13.02 2.42
C ILE A 196 -13.02 13.09 3.03
N ASP A 197 -13.69 14.23 2.86
CA ASP A 197 -15.05 14.44 3.34
C ASP A 197 -16.10 14.31 2.22
N ASP A 198 -17.37 14.42 2.58
CA ASP A 198 -18.51 14.26 1.66
C ASP A 198 -18.53 15.34 0.56
N SER A 199 -17.80 16.46 0.73
CA SER A 199 -17.79 17.52 -0.29
C SER A 199 -17.10 17.08 -1.58
N VAL A 200 -16.26 16.04 -1.52
CA VAL A 200 -15.52 15.49 -2.67
C VAL A 200 -16.43 15.08 -3.82
N GLU A 201 -17.67 14.66 -3.54
CA GLU A 201 -18.67 14.29 -4.56
C GLU A 201 -19.03 15.47 -5.45
N SER A 202 -19.01 16.69 -4.90
CA SER A 202 -19.36 17.93 -5.62
C SER A 202 -18.18 18.61 -6.32
N CYS A 203 -16.94 18.21 -6.02
CA CYS A 203 -15.73 18.88 -6.53
C CYS A 203 -15.47 18.58 -8.01
N SER A 204 -14.85 19.54 -8.72
CA SER A 204 -14.29 19.28 -10.04
C SER A 204 -12.93 18.58 -9.92
N LYS A 205 -12.41 18.07 -11.04
CA LYS A 205 -11.07 17.45 -11.08
C LYS A 205 -9.98 18.44 -10.65
N GLU A 206 -10.17 19.72 -10.92
CA GLU A 206 -9.22 20.78 -10.62
C GLU A 206 -9.21 21.16 -9.13
N THR A 207 -10.33 21.02 -8.42
CA THR A 207 -10.44 21.47 -7.02
C THR A 207 -10.40 20.34 -6.01
N ILE A 208 -10.57 19.08 -6.42
CA ILE A 208 -10.70 17.93 -5.51
C ILE A 208 -9.56 17.81 -4.48
N HIS A 209 -8.35 18.20 -4.86
CA HIS A 209 -7.17 18.08 -4.01
C HIS A 209 -7.19 19.08 -2.84
N ASP A 210 -7.93 20.18 -2.96
CA ASP A 210 -8.14 21.15 -1.87
C ASP A 210 -9.05 20.59 -0.77
N HIS A 211 -9.78 19.51 -1.07
CA HIS A 211 -10.65 18.79 -0.14
C HIS A 211 -9.97 17.53 0.44
N CYS A 212 -8.70 17.30 0.11
CA CYS A 212 -7.88 16.25 0.70
C CYS A 212 -7.10 16.83 1.88
N ARG A 213 -7.49 16.48 3.10
CA ARG A 213 -6.78 16.92 4.31
C ARG A 213 -5.75 15.88 4.73
N PHE A 214 -4.50 16.30 4.89
CA PHE A 214 -3.44 15.43 5.38
C PHE A 214 -3.20 15.66 6.87
N SER A 215 -3.19 14.56 7.63
CA SER A 215 -2.81 14.55 9.05
C SER A 215 -1.51 13.78 9.19
N GLN A 216 -0.41 14.51 9.42
CA GLN A 216 0.91 13.94 9.67
C GLN A 216 1.06 13.56 11.15
N PHE A 217 1.81 12.50 11.43
CA PHE A 217 2.08 12.03 12.78
C PHE A 217 3.45 11.39 12.93
N ASP A 218 4.05 11.61 14.09
CA ASP A 218 5.33 11.04 14.49
C ASP A 218 5.14 9.66 15.17
N PRO A 219 6.22 8.90 15.38
CA PRO A 219 6.14 7.66 16.14
C PRO A 219 5.58 7.91 17.54
N ALA A 220 4.66 7.05 17.98
CA ALA A 220 4.16 7.10 19.35
C ALA A 220 5.33 6.97 20.35
N PRO A 221 5.32 7.74 21.45
CA PRO A 221 6.35 7.64 22.48
C PRO A 221 6.36 6.22 23.06
N ARG A 222 7.57 5.70 23.31
CA ARG A 222 7.78 4.38 23.92
C ARG A 222 8.52 4.55 25.24
N ASP A 223 8.08 3.82 26.25
CA ASP A 223 8.77 3.76 27.54
C ASP A 223 10.18 3.13 27.37
N GLU A 224 11.16 3.56 28.15
CA GLU A 224 12.55 3.06 28.13
C GLU A 224 12.65 1.56 28.46
N SER A 225 11.60 0.99 29.06
CA SER A 225 11.47 -0.44 29.34
C SER A 225 11.10 -1.29 28.10
N TRP A 226 10.68 -0.65 27.01
CA TRP A 226 10.17 -1.30 25.80
C TRP A 226 11.30 -1.89 24.94
N HIS A 227 11.28 -3.22 24.76
CA HIS A 227 12.30 -4.01 24.07
C HIS A 227 13.72 -3.96 24.70
N LYS A 228 13.87 -4.56 25.87
CA LYS A 228 15.18 -5.06 26.36
C LYS A 228 15.75 -6.25 25.56
N SER A 229 15.17 -6.59 24.40
CA SER A 229 15.71 -7.64 23.53
C SER A 229 16.52 -6.97 22.40
N PRO A 230 17.86 -7.13 22.38
CA PRO A 230 18.75 -6.33 21.55
C PRO A 230 18.91 -6.85 20.12
N ARG A 231 18.19 -7.90 19.71
CA ARG A 231 18.29 -8.39 18.33
C ARG A 231 17.23 -7.73 17.48
N THR A 232 17.63 -6.66 16.81
CA THR A 232 17.08 -6.29 15.52
C THR A 232 17.12 -7.54 14.64
N PRO A 233 15.97 -8.05 14.17
CA PRO A 233 15.91 -9.21 13.30
C PRO A 233 16.79 -9.03 12.06
N ASP A 234 17.43 -10.11 11.60
CA ASP A 234 18.44 -10.03 10.53
C ASP A 234 17.88 -9.49 9.20
N TYR A 235 16.56 -9.59 8.98
CA TYR A 235 15.86 -9.03 7.80
C TYR A 235 15.72 -7.49 7.80
N PHE A 236 16.19 -6.81 8.84
CA PHE A 236 16.32 -5.34 8.86
C PHE A 236 17.64 -4.84 8.26
N LEU A 237 18.59 -5.73 7.95
CA LEU A 237 19.88 -5.42 7.33
C LEU A 237 19.80 -5.40 5.80
#